data_AF-A0A1I0XIH4-F1
#
_entry.id   AF-A0A1I0XIH4-F1
#
_cell.length_a   1.000
_cell.length_b   1.000
_cell.length_c   1.000
_cell.angle_alpha   90.00
_cell.angle_beta   90.00
_cell.angle_gamma   90.00
#
_symmetry.space_group_name_H-M   'P 1'
#
loop_
_entity.id
_entity.type
_entity.pdbx_description
1 polymer ?
#
loop_
_entity_poly.entity_id
_entity_poly.type
_entity_poly.pdbx_seq_one_letter_code
_entity_poly.pdbx_strand_id
1 'polypeptide(L)'
;MRAFALWLLLALPATAQEGFVSDWGEVFSRNAARVETVIPGQRRLELPGPVIVTERRGKVTAVDQSGGTAALCRLDILLTIAAFSGLCPDMLGAEELDRLEQSLWMTGVFAARNAIPEIPQAEVGDRLRALIVAKATPLATAICPIEGGKHHDFLMIARDMTRPAALRLLEQDLRRPRLPVMNPCL
;
A
#
# COMPACT_ATOMS: atom_id res chain seq x y z
N MET A 1 26.46 -7.42 51.15
CA MET A 1 26.51 -8.54 50.20
C MET A 1 25.37 -8.41 49.20
N ARG A 2 25.72 -8.42 47.91
CA ARG A 2 24.90 -8.70 46.70
C ARG A 2 23.67 -7.84 46.41
N ALA A 3 23.92 -6.85 45.54
CA ALA A 3 22.96 -6.26 44.62
C ALA A 3 22.37 -7.33 43.68
N PHE A 4 21.06 -7.30 43.46
CA PHE A 4 20.41 -7.92 42.31
C PHE A 4 19.78 -6.81 41.49
N ALA A 5 20.48 -6.42 40.43
CA ALA A 5 19.99 -5.53 39.39
C ALA A 5 19.00 -6.33 38.52
N LEU A 6 17.70 -6.04 38.68
CA LEU A 6 16.66 -6.58 37.81
C LEU A 6 16.59 -5.68 36.56
N TRP A 7 17.40 -6.02 35.55
CA TRP A 7 17.28 -5.50 34.19
C TRP A 7 16.00 -6.07 33.58
N LEU A 8 14.85 -5.41 33.79
CA LEU A 8 13.70 -5.62 32.91
C LEU A 8 14.00 -4.93 31.58
N LEU A 9 14.39 -5.76 30.61
CA LEU A 9 14.28 -5.49 29.19
C LEU A 9 12.85 -5.06 28.88
N LEU A 10 12.63 -3.75 28.83
CA LEU A 10 11.49 -3.15 28.15
C LEU A 10 11.65 -3.43 26.66
N ALA A 11 11.17 -4.60 26.23
CA ALA A 11 10.81 -4.85 24.86
C ALA A 11 9.62 -3.91 24.54
N LEU A 12 9.95 -2.69 24.11
CA LEU A 12 8.96 -1.80 23.51
C LEU A 12 8.34 -2.55 22.32
N PRO A 13 7.00 -2.47 22.15
CA PRO A 13 6.38 -3.00 20.96
C PRO A 13 7.01 -2.26 19.78
N ALA A 14 7.60 -3.02 18.86
CA ALA A 14 7.87 -2.52 17.52
C ALA A 14 6.56 -1.89 17.05
N THR A 15 6.57 -0.57 16.86
CA THR A 15 5.43 0.19 16.37
C THR A 15 4.86 -0.56 15.20
N ALA A 16 3.64 -1.10 15.34
CA ALA A 16 2.96 -1.78 14.26
C ALA A 16 2.96 -0.82 13.08
N GLN A 17 3.75 -1.12 12.06
CA GLN A 17 3.87 -0.27 10.89
C GLN A 17 2.47 -0.23 10.28
N GLU A 18 1.82 0.94 10.34
CA GLU A 18 0.45 1.10 9.89
C GLU A 18 0.40 0.85 8.37
N GLY A 19 -0.49 -0.06 7.96
CA GLY A 19 -0.67 -0.44 6.57
C GLY A 19 0.28 -1.53 6.06
N PHE A 20 0.75 -1.38 4.82
CA PHE A 20 1.54 -2.36 4.06
C PHE A 20 2.92 -1.82 3.65
N VAL A 21 3.45 -0.83 4.39
CA VAL A 21 4.73 -0.18 4.09
C VAL A 21 5.88 -1.05 4.61
N SER A 22 6.95 -1.17 3.82
CA SER A 22 8.16 -1.89 4.23
C SER A 22 9.04 -1.06 5.16
N ASP A 23 9.76 -1.72 6.07
CA ASP A 23 10.88 -1.16 6.83
C ASP A 23 12.06 -0.91 5.89
N TRP A 24 12.26 0.35 5.52
CA TRP A 24 13.36 0.75 4.65
C TRP A 24 14.73 0.54 5.28
N GLY A 25 14.87 0.69 6.60
CA GLY A 25 16.13 0.43 7.29
C GLY A 25 16.55 -1.02 7.13
N GLU A 26 15.60 -1.94 7.29
CA GLU A 26 15.81 -3.36 7.04
C GLU A 26 16.08 -3.65 5.55
N VAL A 27 15.33 -3.04 4.62
CA VAL A 27 15.56 -3.17 3.17
C VAL A 27 17.01 -2.80 2.81
N PHE A 28 17.50 -1.65 3.30
CA PHE A 28 18.89 -1.21 3.07
C PHE A 28 19.90 -2.13 3.73
N SER A 29 19.63 -2.61 4.96
CA SER A 29 20.52 -3.53 5.68
C SER A 29 20.67 -4.87 4.96
N ARG A 30 19.55 -5.51 4.56
CA ARG A 30 19.54 -6.78 3.83
C ARG A 30 20.22 -6.70 2.47
N ASN A 31 20.27 -5.51 1.87
CA ASN A 31 20.85 -5.27 0.55
C ASN A 31 22.13 -4.43 0.59
N ALA A 32 22.83 -4.33 1.74
CA ALA A 32 23.94 -3.41 1.93
C ALA A 32 25.03 -3.48 0.83
N ALA A 33 25.33 -4.67 0.33
CA ALA A 33 26.31 -4.89 -0.74
C ALA A 33 25.90 -4.30 -2.11
N ARG A 34 24.62 -3.98 -2.31
CA ARG A 34 24.05 -3.41 -3.53
C ARG A 34 23.73 -1.91 -3.40
N VAL A 35 24.03 -1.32 -2.24
CA VAL A 35 23.76 0.09 -2.00
C VAL A 35 24.88 0.92 -2.60
N GLU A 36 24.51 1.81 -3.50
CA GLU A 36 25.41 2.75 -4.15
C GLU A 36 25.32 4.12 -3.48
N THR A 37 26.46 4.78 -3.27
CA THR A 37 26.48 6.19 -2.88
C THR A 37 26.57 7.03 -4.15
N VAL A 38 25.47 7.69 -4.52
CA VAL A 38 25.40 8.48 -5.76
C VAL A 38 26.09 9.83 -5.60
N ILE A 39 25.83 10.49 -4.46
CA ILE A 39 26.50 11.71 -4.00
C ILE A 39 26.63 11.67 -2.47
N PRO A 40 27.51 12.47 -1.84
CA PRO A 40 27.61 12.52 -0.39
C PRO A 40 26.24 12.74 0.28
N GLY A 41 25.85 11.82 1.17
CA GLY A 41 24.57 11.86 1.88
C GLY A 41 23.34 11.39 1.08
N GLN A 42 23.54 10.78 -0.11
CA GLN A 42 22.50 10.12 -0.89
C GLN A 42 22.90 8.69 -1.25
N ARG A 43 22.05 7.74 -0.86
CA ARG A 43 22.18 6.32 -1.16
C ARG A 43 21.11 5.91 -2.16
N ARG A 44 21.45 5.03 -3.10
CA ARG A 44 20.54 4.42 -4.06
C ARG A 44 20.65 2.91 -3.95
N LEU A 45 19.51 2.23 -4.04
CA LEU A 45 19.41 0.79 -4.07
C LEU A 45 18.45 0.40 -5.17
N GLU A 46 18.94 -0.36 -6.15
CA GLU A 46 18.10 -0.97 -7.17
C GLU A 46 17.76 -2.39 -6.73
N LEU A 47 16.47 -2.66 -6.58
CA LEU A 47 15.94 -3.94 -6.12
C LEU A 47 15.46 -4.80 -7.30
N PRO A 48 15.41 -6.13 -7.13
CA PRO A 48 14.71 -7.00 -8.07
C PRO A 48 13.22 -6.60 -8.11
N GLY A 49 12.61 -6.59 -9.30
CA GLY A 49 11.21 -6.19 -9.42
C GLY A 49 11.02 -4.70 -9.74
N PRO A 50 11.64 -4.22 -10.82
CA PRO A 50 12.03 -2.82 -11.13
C PRO A 50 11.80 -1.71 -10.06
N VAL A 51 12.21 -1.92 -8.79
CA VAL A 51 12.05 -0.88 -7.76
C VAL A 51 13.39 -0.19 -7.50
N ILE A 52 13.39 1.15 -7.60
CA ILE A 52 14.53 1.97 -7.20
C ILE A 52 14.20 2.69 -5.91
N VAL A 53 15.03 2.49 -4.89
CA VAL A 53 14.96 3.16 -3.60
C VAL A 53 16.08 4.18 -3.52
N THR A 54 15.74 5.43 -3.19
CA THR A 54 16.71 6.49 -2.91
C THR A 54 16.51 6.98 -1.49
N GLU A 55 17.58 7.04 -0.72
CA GLU A 55 17.59 7.68 0.57
C GLU A 55 18.47 8.93 0.54
N ARG A 56 17.94 10.06 1.00
CA ARG A 56 18.70 11.30 1.14
C ARG A 56 18.37 11.95 2.49
N ARG A 57 19.40 12.14 3.32
CA ARG A 57 19.26 12.74 4.67
C ARG A 57 18.14 12.06 5.51
N GLY A 58 18.08 10.73 5.47
CA GLY A 58 17.09 9.92 6.19
C GLY A 58 15.69 9.90 5.58
N LYS A 59 15.42 10.63 4.48
CA LYS A 59 14.17 10.52 3.73
C LYS A 59 14.31 9.46 2.64
N VAL A 60 13.39 8.51 2.62
CA VAL A 60 13.35 7.43 1.63
C VAL A 60 12.26 7.71 0.60
N THR A 61 12.63 7.60 -0.68
CA THR A 61 11.70 7.53 -1.80
C THR A 61 11.90 6.20 -2.51
N ALA A 62 10.80 5.58 -2.92
CA ALA A 62 10.85 4.35 -3.70
C ALA A 62 9.94 4.49 -4.91
N VAL A 63 10.42 4.05 -6.07
CA VAL A 63 9.74 4.16 -7.36
C VAL A 63 9.71 2.80 -8.04
N ASP A 64 8.52 2.38 -8.44
CA ASP A 64 8.28 1.22 -9.29
C ASP A 64 8.43 1.62 -10.76
N GLN A 65 9.36 0.98 -11.46
CA GLN A 65 9.65 1.18 -12.88
C GLN A 65 9.12 0.05 -13.77
N SER A 66 8.21 -0.79 -13.27
CA SER A 66 7.61 -1.91 -14.02
C SER A 66 6.73 -1.51 -15.20
N GLY A 67 6.54 -0.21 -15.44
CA GLY A 67 5.67 0.33 -16.48
C GLY A 67 4.18 0.28 -16.12
N GLY A 68 3.83 -0.11 -14.89
CA GLY A 68 2.46 -0.11 -14.37
C GLY A 68 2.27 0.88 -13.22
N THR A 69 1.06 0.90 -12.65
CA THR A 69 0.78 1.62 -11.38
C THR A 69 1.46 0.90 -10.23
N ALA A 70 2.11 1.66 -9.34
CA ALA A 70 2.73 1.08 -8.16
C ALA A 70 1.69 0.41 -7.24
N ALA A 71 2.06 -0.72 -6.63
CA ALA A 71 1.10 -1.56 -5.91
C ALA A 71 0.40 -0.84 -4.73
N LEU A 72 1.14 -0.07 -3.92
CA LEU A 72 0.52 0.69 -2.82
C LEU A 72 -0.28 1.88 -3.32
N CYS A 73 0.10 2.47 -4.47
CA CYS A 73 -0.74 3.50 -5.08
C CYS A 73 -2.10 2.94 -5.46
N ARG A 74 -2.10 1.81 -6.18
CA ARG A 74 -3.35 1.18 -6.58
C ARG A 74 -4.18 0.79 -5.37
N LEU A 75 -3.54 0.24 -4.33
CA LEU A 75 -4.22 -0.08 -3.07
C LEU A 75 -4.87 1.18 -2.46
N ASP A 76 -4.17 2.32 -2.45
CA ASP A 76 -4.70 3.58 -1.92
C ASP A 76 -5.97 4.04 -2.66
N ILE A 77 -5.98 3.93 -3.99
CA ILE A 77 -7.15 4.24 -4.81
C ILE A 77 -8.30 3.28 -4.49
N LEU A 78 -8.04 1.96 -4.43
CA LEU A 78 -9.05 0.96 -4.08
C LEU A 78 -9.64 1.18 -2.68
N LEU A 79 -8.80 1.50 -1.69
CA LEU A 79 -9.23 1.82 -0.33
C LEU A 79 -10.11 3.07 -0.30
N THR A 80 -9.79 4.08 -1.11
CA THR A 80 -10.58 5.31 -1.26
C THR A 80 -11.94 5.02 -1.90
N ILE A 81 -11.99 4.19 -2.94
CA ILE A 81 -13.24 3.74 -3.57
C ILE A 81 -14.11 2.98 -2.56
N ALA A 82 -13.53 2.08 -1.78
CA ALA A 82 -14.25 1.31 -0.76
C ALA A 82 -14.79 2.20 0.37
N ALA A 83 -13.99 3.17 0.82
CA ALA A 83 -14.42 4.15 1.81
C ALA A 83 -15.61 4.97 1.31
N PHE A 84 -15.58 5.47 0.07
CA PHE A 84 -16.73 6.16 -0.52
C PHE A 84 -17.94 5.24 -0.70
N SER A 85 -17.74 4.00 -1.14
CA SER A 85 -18.82 3.04 -1.35
C SER A 85 -19.55 2.70 -0.03
N GLY A 86 -18.83 2.67 1.09
CA GLY A 86 -19.43 2.50 2.41
C GLY A 86 -20.23 3.72 2.90
N LEU A 87 -19.95 4.92 2.37
CA LEU A 87 -20.65 6.16 2.70
C LEU A 87 -21.77 6.50 1.69
N CYS A 88 -21.66 6.02 0.45
CA CYS A 88 -22.50 6.35 -0.69
C CYS A 88 -23.01 5.05 -1.34
N PRO A 89 -24.15 4.49 -0.87
CA PRO A 89 -24.59 3.15 -1.22
C PRO A 89 -24.92 2.96 -2.71
N ASP A 90 -25.25 4.03 -3.43
CA ASP A 90 -25.59 3.99 -4.86
C ASP A 90 -24.38 4.24 -5.78
N MET A 91 -23.16 4.37 -5.22
CA MET A 91 -21.97 4.66 -6.02
C MET A 91 -21.58 3.50 -6.93
N LEU A 92 -21.70 2.26 -6.43
CA LEU A 92 -21.35 1.03 -7.12
C LEU A 92 -22.46 -0.01 -6.95
N GLY A 93 -22.74 -0.79 -7.99
CA GLY A 93 -23.65 -1.93 -7.92
C GLY A 93 -23.03 -3.12 -7.18
N ALA A 94 -23.87 -4.11 -6.81
CA ALA A 94 -23.43 -5.29 -6.07
C ALA A 94 -22.25 -6.03 -6.72
N GLU A 95 -22.30 -6.27 -8.03
CA GLU A 95 -21.19 -6.93 -8.72
C GLU A 95 -19.90 -6.10 -8.77
N GLU A 96 -20.00 -4.78 -8.80
CA GLU A 96 -18.85 -3.88 -8.77
C GLU A 96 -18.20 -3.89 -7.37
N LEU A 97 -19.02 -3.95 -6.32
CA LEU A 97 -18.56 -4.12 -4.93
C LEU A 97 -17.83 -5.46 -4.73
N ASP A 98 -18.37 -6.57 -5.25
CA ASP A 98 -17.71 -7.88 -5.19
C ASP A 98 -16.32 -7.85 -5.87
N ARG A 99 -16.20 -7.15 -7.00
CA ARG A 99 -14.92 -7.00 -7.72
C ARG A 99 -13.97 -6.05 -7.01
N LEU A 100 -14.47 -5.02 -6.35
CA LEU A 100 -13.69 -4.13 -5.49
C LEU A 100 -13.09 -4.90 -4.32
N GLU A 101 -13.87 -5.73 -3.64
CA GLU A 101 -13.41 -6.57 -2.53
C GLU A 101 -12.32 -7.56 -2.99
N GLN A 102 -12.53 -8.24 -4.12
CA GLN A 102 -11.51 -9.10 -4.71
C GLN A 102 -10.22 -8.34 -5.03
N SER A 103 -10.33 -7.15 -5.61
CA SER A 103 -9.17 -6.31 -5.95
C SER A 103 -8.40 -5.86 -4.72
N LEU A 104 -9.11 -5.46 -3.65
CA LEU A 104 -8.54 -5.10 -2.36
C LEU A 104 -7.79 -6.29 -1.74
N TRP A 105 -8.43 -7.46 -1.70
CA TRP A 105 -7.83 -8.67 -1.14
C TRP A 105 -6.57 -9.07 -1.89
N MET A 106 -6.62 -9.16 -3.21
CA MET A 106 -5.45 -9.53 -4.02
C MET A 106 -4.30 -8.54 -3.85
N THR A 107 -4.57 -7.25 -3.88
CA THR A 107 -3.54 -6.21 -3.73
C THR A 107 -2.98 -6.20 -2.31
N GLY A 108 -3.83 -6.39 -1.29
CA GLY A 108 -3.41 -6.50 0.11
C GLY A 108 -2.54 -7.74 0.36
N VAL A 109 -2.93 -8.90 -0.17
CA VAL A 109 -2.11 -10.13 -0.08
C VAL A 109 -0.78 -9.96 -0.80
N PHE A 110 -0.79 -9.35 -1.99
CA PHE A 110 0.44 -9.03 -2.71
C PHE A 110 1.35 -8.13 -1.87
N ALA A 111 0.81 -7.04 -1.31
CA ALA A 111 1.58 -6.10 -0.52
C ALA A 111 2.12 -6.75 0.76
N ALA A 112 1.33 -7.58 1.43
CA ALA A 112 1.78 -8.31 2.61
C ALA A 112 2.94 -9.27 2.32
N ARG A 113 2.83 -10.09 1.26
CA ARG A 113 3.85 -11.07 0.87
C ARG A 113 5.16 -10.45 0.39
N ASN A 114 5.10 -9.24 -0.15
CA ASN A 114 6.26 -8.54 -0.68
C ASN A 114 6.78 -7.43 0.27
N ALA A 115 6.15 -7.21 1.41
CA ALA A 115 6.65 -6.28 2.41
C ALA A 115 7.91 -6.84 3.10
N ILE A 116 8.70 -5.94 3.69
CA ILE A 116 9.86 -6.30 4.52
C ILE A 116 9.67 -5.66 5.90
N PRO A 117 9.57 -6.46 7.00
CA PRO A 117 9.38 -7.91 6.99
C PRO A 117 8.03 -8.29 6.32
N GLU A 118 7.91 -9.56 5.91
CA GLU A 118 6.67 -10.08 5.35
C GLU A 118 5.55 -9.96 6.40
N ILE A 119 4.38 -9.47 5.98
CA ILE A 119 3.20 -9.38 6.83
C ILE A 119 2.43 -10.70 6.75
N PRO A 120 2.08 -11.34 7.88
CA PRO A 120 1.28 -12.56 7.86
C PRO A 120 -0.04 -12.38 7.11
N GLN A 121 -0.37 -13.30 6.21
CA GLN A 121 -1.59 -13.20 5.40
C GLN A 121 -2.86 -13.10 6.25
N ALA A 122 -2.87 -13.71 7.45
CA ALA A 122 -3.98 -13.64 8.38
C ALA A 122 -4.29 -12.20 8.86
N GLU A 123 -3.31 -11.29 8.82
CA GLU A 123 -3.49 -9.88 9.22
C GLU A 123 -4.03 -8.99 8.09
N VAL A 124 -4.06 -9.49 6.84
CA VAL A 124 -4.41 -8.67 5.66
C VAL A 124 -5.82 -8.09 5.80
N GLY A 125 -6.79 -8.90 6.21
CA GLY A 125 -8.18 -8.45 6.36
C GLY A 125 -8.34 -7.34 7.40
N ASP A 126 -7.70 -7.49 8.56
CA ASP A 126 -7.73 -6.50 9.63
C ASP A 126 -7.08 -5.18 9.22
N ARG A 127 -5.93 -5.26 8.54
CA ARG A 127 -5.21 -4.09 8.01
C ARG A 127 -6.03 -3.36 6.95
N LEU A 128 -6.65 -4.08 6.01
CA LEU A 128 -7.52 -3.47 4.99
C LEU A 128 -8.70 -2.75 5.65
N ARG A 129 -9.39 -3.39 6.60
CA ARG A 129 -10.50 -2.76 7.33
C ARG A 129 -10.08 -1.49 8.05
N ALA A 130 -8.97 -1.53 8.79
CA ALA A 130 -8.45 -0.36 9.49
C ALA A 130 -8.14 0.80 8.52
N LEU A 131 -7.55 0.51 7.36
CA LEU A 131 -7.25 1.51 6.33
C LEU A 131 -8.52 2.08 5.68
N ILE A 132 -9.54 1.26 5.42
CA ILE A 132 -10.83 1.74 4.88
C ILE A 132 -11.49 2.70 5.88
N VAL A 133 -11.49 2.39 7.17
CA VAL A 133 -12.00 3.28 8.23
C VAL A 133 -11.21 4.58 8.28
N ALA A 134 -9.88 4.50 8.24
CA ALA A 134 -9.01 5.68 8.21
C ALA A 134 -9.28 6.56 6.99
N LYS A 135 -9.57 5.97 5.81
CA LYS A 135 -9.96 6.68 4.59
C LYS A 135 -11.36 7.28 4.65
N ALA A 136 -12.32 6.58 5.26
CA ALA A 136 -13.70 7.04 5.38
C ALA A 136 -13.83 8.27 6.29
N THR A 137 -13.00 8.36 7.34
CA THR A 137 -13.04 9.45 8.32
C THR A 137 -13.00 10.86 7.70
N PRO A 138 -12.00 11.23 6.87
CA PRO A 138 -11.98 12.54 6.22
C PRO A 138 -13.05 12.72 5.12
N LEU A 139 -13.70 11.63 4.68
CA LEU A 139 -14.72 11.63 3.62
C LEU A 139 -16.14 11.69 4.15
N ALA A 140 -16.36 11.57 5.46
CA ALA A 140 -17.69 11.49 6.07
C ALA A 140 -18.58 12.72 5.76
N THR A 141 -17.99 13.87 5.46
CA THR A 141 -18.70 15.09 5.07
C THR A 141 -18.59 15.40 3.57
N ALA A 142 -18.00 14.50 2.79
CA ALA A 142 -17.87 14.69 1.35
C ALA A 142 -19.22 14.47 0.64
N ILE A 143 -19.42 15.17 -0.47
CA ILE A 143 -20.58 14.97 -1.33
C ILE A 143 -20.38 13.66 -2.10
N CYS A 144 -21.39 12.78 -2.09
CA CYS A 144 -21.32 11.52 -2.81
C CYS A 144 -21.03 11.73 -4.31
N PRO A 145 -20.10 10.95 -4.89
CA PRO A 145 -19.86 10.96 -6.32
C PRO A 145 -21.11 10.50 -7.09
N ILE A 146 -21.61 11.36 -7.97
CA ILE A 146 -22.77 11.09 -8.84
C ILE A 146 -22.43 11.44 -10.29
N GLU A 147 -23.20 10.90 -11.23
CA GLU A 147 -23.08 11.22 -12.64
C GLU A 147 -23.35 12.71 -12.90
N GLY A 148 -22.48 13.36 -13.68
CA GLY A 148 -22.56 14.80 -13.96
C GLY A 148 -22.24 15.72 -12.77
N GLY A 149 -21.87 15.18 -11.60
CA GLY A 149 -21.54 15.95 -10.41
C GLY A 149 -20.06 16.36 -10.30
N LYS A 150 -19.72 17.09 -9.23
CA LYS A 150 -18.37 17.59 -8.92
C LYS A 150 -17.29 16.49 -8.84
N HIS A 151 -17.69 15.26 -8.49
CA HIS A 151 -16.80 14.10 -8.35
C HIS A 151 -17.06 13.03 -9.42
N HIS A 152 -17.61 13.42 -10.57
CA HIS A 152 -17.91 12.49 -11.67
C HIS A 152 -16.66 11.71 -12.13
N ASP A 153 -15.51 12.37 -12.27
CA ASP A 153 -14.27 11.71 -12.70
C ASP A 153 -13.85 10.58 -11.75
N PHE A 154 -14.03 10.79 -10.43
CA PHE A 154 -13.74 9.77 -9.43
C PHE A 154 -14.72 8.58 -9.54
N LEU A 155 -16.01 8.84 -9.77
CA LEU A 155 -16.98 7.78 -10.05
C LEU A 155 -16.58 6.97 -11.30
N MET A 156 -16.12 7.64 -12.37
CA MET A 156 -15.68 6.96 -13.58
C MET A 156 -14.44 6.11 -13.36
N ILE A 157 -13.48 6.58 -12.56
CA ILE A 157 -12.31 5.78 -12.13
C ILE A 157 -12.77 4.56 -11.34
N ALA A 158 -13.67 4.73 -10.37
CA ALA A 158 -14.17 3.64 -9.54
C ALA A 158 -14.86 2.55 -10.38
N ARG A 159 -15.70 2.95 -11.34
CA ARG A 159 -16.37 2.04 -12.26
C ARG A 159 -15.39 1.36 -13.21
N ASP A 160 -14.39 2.06 -13.73
CA ASP A 160 -13.38 1.45 -14.60
C ASP A 160 -12.55 0.40 -13.86
N MET A 161 -12.11 0.71 -12.64
CA MET A 161 -11.33 -0.19 -11.79
C MET A 161 -12.12 -1.42 -11.32
N THR A 162 -13.44 -1.35 -11.31
CA THR A 162 -14.32 -2.47 -10.92
C THR A 162 -14.87 -3.23 -12.12
N ARG A 163 -14.39 -2.98 -13.34
CA ARG A 163 -14.73 -3.79 -14.53
C ARG A 163 -14.07 -5.18 -14.48
N PRO A 164 -14.68 -6.22 -15.09
CA PRO A 164 -14.05 -7.53 -15.23
C PRO A 164 -12.68 -7.50 -15.91
N ALA A 165 -12.49 -6.60 -16.88
CA ALA A 165 -11.20 -6.43 -17.55
C ALA A 165 -10.12 -5.87 -16.61
N ALA A 166 -10.46 -4.95 -15.72
CA ALA A 166 -9.52 -4.37 -14.75
C ALA A 166 -9.03 -5.43 -13.76
N LEU A 167 -9.92 -6.32 -13.28
CA LEU A 167 -9.56 -7.42 -12.40
C LEU A 167 -8.52 -8.36 -13.04
N ARG A 168 -8.71 -8.73 -14.31
CA ARG A 168 -7.75 -9.57 -15.04
C ARG A 168 -6.39 -8.88 -15.24
N LEU A 169 -6.38 -7.59 -15.54
CA LEU A 169 -5.15 -6.82 -15.66
C LEU A 169 -4.43 -6.71 -14.32
N LEU A 170 -5.17 -6.53 -13.23
CA LEU A 170 -4.64 -6.54 -11.88
C LEU A 170 -3.96 -7.88 -11.55
N GLU A 171 -4.63 -9.00 -11.80
CA GLU A 171 -4.06 -10.34 -11.59
C GLU A 171 -2.77 -10.55 -12.37
N GLN A 172 -2.68 -10.05 -13.60
CA GLN A 172 -1.47 -10.14 -14.41
C GLN A 172 -0.33 -9.29 -13.86
N ASP A 173 -0.64 -8.07 -13.42
CA ASP A 173 0.34 -7.13 -12.87
C ASP A 173 0.92 -7.63 -11.53
N LEU A 174 0.08 -8.18 -10.65
CA LEU A 174 0.50 -8.68 -9.33
C LEU A 174 1.29 -10.01 -9.37
N ARG A 175 1.43 -10.65 -10.53
CA ARG A 175 2.30 -11.84 -10.69
C ARG A 175 3.79 -11.51 -10.69
N ARG A 176 4.16 -10.25 -10.93
CA ARG A 176 5.56 -9.82 -10.98
C ARG A 176 6.07 -9.60 -9.56
N PRO A 177 7.11 -10.32 -9.09
CA PRO A 177 7.69 -10.06 -7.79
C PRO A 177 8.30 -8.66 -7.74
N ARG A 178 7.85 -7.82 -6.81
CA ARG A 178 8.38 -6.46 -6.57
C ARG A 178 7.93 -5.94 -5.20
N LEU A 179 8.71 -5.04 -4.59
CA LEU A 179 8.29 -4.39 -3.36
C LEU A 179 7.00 -3.56 -3.57
N PRO A 180 6.10 -3.54 -2.58
CA PRO A 180 4.92 -2.69 -2.65
C PRO A 180 5.34 -1.25 -2.33
N VAL A 181 5.32 -0.38 -3.34
CA VAL A 181 5.67 1.04 -3.18
C VAL A 181 4.54 1.95 -3.65
N MET A 182 4.61 3.22 -3.27
CA MET A 182 3.57 4.22 -3.57
C MET A 182 3.76 4.92 -4.91
N ASN A 183 4.98 5.02 -5.45
CA ASN A 183 5.22 5.80 -6.67
C ASN A 183 5.53 4.91 -7.87
N PRO A 184 5.02 5.23 -9.08
CA PRO A 184 4.18 6.38 -9.39
C PRO A 184 2.70 6.22 -8.95
N CYS A 185 2.09 7.36 -8.59
CA CYS A 185 0.65 7.54 -8.55
C CYS A 185 0.18 8.43 -9.71
N LEU A 186 -1.06 8.20 -10.15
CA LEU A 186 -1.71 8.99 -11.21
C LEU A 186 -1.87 10.47 -10.81
#